data_AF-A0A9W3EQF9-F1
#
_entry.id   AF-A0A9W3EQF9-F1
#
_cell.length_a   1.000
_cell.length_b   1.000
_cell.length_c   1.000
_cell.angle_alpha   90.00
_cell.angle_beta   90.00
_cell.angle_gamma   90.00
#
_symmetry.space_group_name_H-M   'P 1'
#
loop_
_entity.id
_entity.type
_entity.pdbx_description
1 polymer ?
#
loop_
_entity_poly.entity_id
_entity_poly.type
_entity_poly.pdbx_seq_one_letter_code
_entity_poly.pdbx_strand_id
1 'polypeptide(L)'
;MTFTKTSQKFGQWADSRANTVFGLGFSSEQQLTKFAEKFQEVKEAARLARDKSQEKIETSSNHSQASSVNGTDDEKASCAGPADTHLKSENDKLKIALTQSAANVKKWEIELQTLRESNARLTAALQESAASVEQWKRQFSICRDENDRLRNKIDELEEQCSEINREKEKNTQLKRRIEELESELREKETELKDLRKQSEIIPQLMSECEYVSEKLEAAERDNQNLEDKVRSLKTDIEESKYRQRHLKVELKSFLEVLDGKIDDLHDFRRGLSKLGSDN
;
A
#
# COMPACT_ATOMS: atom_id res chain seq x y z
N MET A 1 6.45 -43.96 0.92
CA MET A 1 5.79 -42.64 0.85
C MET A 1 6.35 -41.87 -0.33
N THR A 2 5.47 -41.19 -1.09
CA THR A 2 5.84 -40.38 -2.26
C THR A 2 5.13 -39.04 -2.15
N PHE A 3 5.88 -37.96 -2.29
CA PHE A 3 5.35 -36.59 -2.29
C PHE A 3 5.04 -36.17 -3.73
N THR A 4 3.82 -35.68 -3.94
CA THR A 4 3.28 -35.28 -5.25
C THR A 4 2.85 -33.83 -5.17
N LYS A 5 3.37 -32.98 -6.08
CA LYS A 5 2.89 -31.61 -6.24
C LYS A 5 1.56 -31.64 -6.98
N THR A 6 0.51 -31.06 -6.41
CA THR A 6 -0.84 -31.01 -7.02
C THR A 6 -1.21 -29.62 -7.51
N SER A 7 -0.50 -28.58 -7.09
CA SER A 7 -0.63 -27.23 -7.63
C SER A 7 0.67 -26.42 -7.46
N GLN A 8 0.66 -25.16 -7.92
CA GLN A 8 1.80 -24.25 -7.84
C GLN A 8 2.30 -24.01 -6.39
N LYS A 9 1.41 -24.15 -5.40
CA LYS A 9 1.72 -23.90 -3.99
C LYS A 9 1.30 -25.03 -3.06
N PHE A 10 0.88 -26.16 -3.59
CA PHE A 10 0.35 -27.27 -2.79
C PHE A 10 0.95 -28.61 -3.21
N GLY A 11 1.29 -29.43 -2.21
CA GLY A 11 1.72 -30.81 -2.42
C GLY A 11 1.16 -31.73 -1.36
N GLN A 12 1.11 -33.02 -1.67
CA GLN A 12 0.53 -34.04 -0.81
C GLN A 12 1.32 -35.33 -0.86
N TRP A 13 1.22 -36.15 0.19
CA TRP A 13 1.73 -37.51 0.19
C TRP A 13 0.76 -38.45 0.89
N ALA A 14 0.73 -39.69 0.42
CA ALA A 14 -0.04 -40.74 1.05
C ALA A 14 0.85 -41.57 2.00
N ASP A 15 0.34 -41.81 3.20
CA ASP A 15 0.86 -42.83 4.10
C ASP A 15 -0.03 -44.07 4.02
N SER A 16 0.48 -45.13 3.38
CA SER A 16 -0.22 -46.40 3.27
C SER A 16 -0.32 -47.16 4.59
N ARG A 17 0.56 -46.91 5.56
CA ARG A 17 0.47 -47.53 6.90
C ARG A 17 -0.63 -46.89 7.73
N ALA A 18 -0.81 -45.59 7.61
CA ALA A 18 -1.86 -44.85 8.31
C ALA A 18 -3.16 -44.73 7.51
N ASN A 19 -3.20 -45.26 6.28
CA ASN A 19 -4.30 -45.09 5.31
C ASN A 19 -4.80 -43.64 5.20
N THR A 20 -3.88 -42.68 5.27
CA THR A 20 -4.19 -41.25 5.39
C THR A 20 -3.38 -40.45 4.37
N VAL A 21 -4.00 -39.43 3.79
CA VAL A 21 -3.35 -38.49 2.87
C VAL A 21 -3.10 -37.17 3.59
N PHE A 22 -1.86 -36.71 3.57
CA PHE A 22 -1.45 -35.44 4.15
C PHE A 22 -1.17 -34.43 3.04
N GLY A 23 -1.70 -33.22 3.18
CA GLY A 23 -1.51 -32.10 2.25
C GLY A 23 -0.85 -30.91 2.94
N LEU A 24 0.03 -30.22 2.23
CA LEU A 24 0.76 -29.06 2.74
C LEU A 24 0.78 -27.94 1.69
N GLY A 25 0.42 -26.74 2.12
CA GLY A 25 0.43 -25.51 1.32
C GLY A 25 1.59 -24.59 1.67
N PHE A 26 2.11 -23.87 0.68
CA PHE A 26 3.26 -22.98 0.80
C PHE A 26 2.93 -21.57 0.33
N SER A 27 3.66 -20.58 0.84
CA SER A 27 3.49 -19.17 0.43
C SER A 27 3.97 -18.91 -1.01
N SER A 28 4.89 -19.74 -1.53
CA SER A 28 5.46 -19.64 -2.88
C SER A 28 5.82 -21.01 -3.47
N GLU A 29 5.87 -21.08 -4.81
CA GLU A 29 6.28 -22.27 -5.56
C GLU A 29 7.73 -22.69 -5.28
N GLN A 30 8.59 -21.71 -5.01
CA GLN A 30 9.98 -21.96 -4.65
C GLN A 30 10.09 -22.70 -3.32
N GLN A 31 9.27 -22.34 -2.31
CA GLN A 31 9.23 -23.06 -1.04
C GLN A 31 8.72 -24.49 -1.20
N LEU A 32 7.64 -24.69 -1.98
CA LEU A 32 7.13 -26.03 -2.30
C LEU A 32 8.20 -26.90 -2.99
N THR A 33 8.98 -26.31 -3.90
CA THR A 33 10.03 -27.03 -4.62
C THR A 33 11.19 -27.42 -3.73
N LYS A 34 11.69 -26.49 -2.90
CA LYS A 34 12.72 -26.80 -1.88
C LYS A 34 12.26 -27.89 -0.90
N PHE A 35 10.99 -27.85 -0.50
CA PHE A 35 10.43 -28.88 0.37
C PHE A 35 10.40 -30.25 -0.32
N ALA A 36 9.96 -30.31 -1.58
CA ALA A 36 9.91 -31.57 -2.33
C ALA A 36 11.31 -32.21 -2.47
N GLU A 37 12.34 -31.39 -2.71
CA GLU A 37 13.74 -31.84 -2.78
C GLU A 37 14.22 -32.38 -1.43
N LYS A 38 13.99 -31.63 -0.35
CA LYS A 38 14.36 -32.06 1.02
C LYS A 38 13.61 -33.32 1.45
N PHE A 39 12.34 -33.47 1.08
CA PHE A 39 11.55 -34.66 1.36
C PHE A 39 12.17 -35.90 0.69
N GLN A 40 12.61 -35.75 -0.57
CA GLN A 40 13.28 -36.84 -1.29
C GLN A 40 14.66 -37.17 -0.71
N GLU A 41 15.43 -36.15 -0.28
CA GLU A 41 16.72 -36.33 0.41
C GLU A 41 16.57 -37.15 1.71
N VAL A 42 15.62 -36.77 2.57
CA VAL A 42 15.35 -37.49 3.83
C VAL A 42 14.87 -38.91 3.57
N LYS A 43 14.05 -39.13 2.54
CA LYS A 43 13.59 -40.46 2.15
C LYS A 43 14.75 -41.35 1.71
N GLU A 44 15.69 -40.87 0.91
CA GLU A 44 16.88 -41.64 0.51
C GLU A 44 17.83 -41.87 1.69
N ALA A 45 18.03 -40.87 2.56
CA ALA A 45 18.84 -41.04 3.77
C ALA A 45 18.26 -42.11 4.71
N ALA A 46 16.94 -42.14 4.89
CA ALA A 46 16.25 -43.16 5.68
C ALA A 46 16.36 -44.56 5.05
N ARG A 47 16.33 -44.65 3.71
CA ARG A 47 16.57 -45.90 2.98
C ARG A 47 17.99 -46.42 3.21
N LEU A 48 18.99 -45.56 3.01
CA LEU A 48 20.42 -45.88 3.24
C LEU A 48 20.70 -46.29 4.69
N ALA A 49 20.11 -45.63 5.68
CA ALA A 49 20.25 -46.01 7.08
C ALA A 49 19.67 -47.41 7.36
N ARG A 50 18.54 -47.75 6.73
CA ARG A 50 17.93 -49.09 6.85
C ARG A 50 18.79 -50.16 6.19
N ASP A 51 19.29 -49.89 4.98
CA ASP A 51 20.14 -50.83 4.24
C ASP A 51 21.47 -51.08 5.00
N LYS A 52 22.10 -50.04 5.57
CA LYS A 52 23.32 -50.14 6.39
C LYS A 52 23.12 -50.91 7.71
N SER A 53 21.91 -50.91 8.26
CA SER A 53 21.59 -51.67 9.48
C SER A 53 21.41 -53.16 9.21
N GLN A 54 21.04 -53.54 7.99
CA GLN A 54 20.79 -54.93 7.60
C GLN A 54 22.07 -55.67 7.18
N GLU A 55 23.06 -54.95 6.63
CA GLU A 55 24.36 -55.49 6.21
C GLU A 55 25.28 -55.90 7.39
N LYS A 56 25.02 -55.39 8.60
CA LYS A 56 25.85 -55.63 9.80
C LYS A 56 25.56 -56.97 10.51
N ILE A 57 24.58 -57.75 10.07
CA ILE A 57 24.19 -59.02 10.72
C ILE A 57 24.86 -60.26 10.08
N GLU A 58 25.41 -60.15 8.86
CA GLU A 58 25.89 -61.33 8.11
C GLU A 58 27.41 -61.59 8.16
N THR A 59 28.22 -60.78 8.87
CA THR A 59 29.70 -60.86 8.81
C THR A 59 30.42 -61.27 10.10
N SER A 60 29.73 -61.88 11.06
CA SER A 60 30.33 -62.33 12.34
C SER A 60 30.19 -63.84 12.56
N SER A 61 30.84 -64.65 11.74
CA SER A 61 31.14 -66.05 12.09
C SER A 61 32.34 -66.52 11.30
N ASN A 62 33.50 -66.65 11.96
CA ASN A 62 34.51 -67.69 11.71
C ASN A 62 35.77 -67.46 12.57
N HIS A 63 36.46 -68.59 12.84
CA HIS A 63 37.80 -68.75 13.43
C HIS A 63 37.84 -68.83 14.98
N SER A 64 38.25 -69.95 15.59
CA SER A 64 39.57 -70.57 15.44
C SER A 64 39.62 -72.08 15.65
N GLN A 65 40.51 -72.73 14.91
CA GLN A 65 40.92 -74.13 14.97
C GLN A 65 42.14 -74.36 15.88
N ALA A 66 42.23 -75.61 16.38
CA ALA A 66 43.41 -76.50 16.49
C ALA A 66 44.37 -76.48 17.70
N SER A 67 44.59 -77.72 18.21
CA SER A 67 45.80 -78.43 18.71
C SER A 67 45.48 -79.18 20.02
N SER A 68 45.53 -80.52 20.20
CA SER A 68 46.34 -81.68 19.77
C SER A 68 47.75 -81.77 20.37
N VAL A 69 47.96 -82.66 21.38
CA VAL A 69 49.21 -83.41 21.65
C VAL A 69 48.92 -84.72 22.42
N ASN A 70 49.47 -85.83 21.93
CA ASN A 70 49.58 -87.15 22.56
C ASN A 70 51.07 -87.61 22.49
N GLY A 71 51.52 -88.51 23.36
CA GLY A 71 52.87 -89.14 23.39
C GLY A 71 53.44 -89.18 24.82
N THR A 72 53.58 -90.29 25.56
CA THR A 72 54.35 -91.56 25.38
C THR A 72 55.86 -91.36 25.29
N ASP A 73 56.63 -91.75 26.32
CA ASP A 73 57.92 -92.45 26.17
C ASP A 73 58.42 -93.09 27.49
N ASP A 74 59.14 -94.19 27.34
CA ASP A 74 59.61 -95.18 28.32
C ASP A 74 61.11 -95.00 28.64
N GLU A 75 61.65 -95.74 29.63
CA GLU A 75 63.05 -96.22 29.80
C GLU A 75 63.62 -96.16 31.24
N LYS A 76 63.71 -97.35 31.84
CA LYS A 76 64.92 -98.03 32.38
C LYS A 76 65.80 -97.41 33.49
N ALA A 77 65.61 -97.97 34.69
CA ALA A 77 66.57 -98.49 35.68
C ALA A 77 67.98 -97.87 35.84
N SER A 78 68.30 -97.40 37.05
CA SER A 78 69.33 -98.02 37.92
C SER A 78 69.43 -97.37 39.32
N CYS A 79 69.21 -98.21 40.33
CA CYS A 79 69.78 -98.24 41.69
C CYS A 79 70.23 -96.92 42.36
N ALA A 80 69.31 -96.29 43.09
CA ALA A 80 69.55 -95.61 44.37
C ALA A 80 68.27 -95.83 45.22
N GLY A 81 68.40 -96.02 46.55
CA GLY A 81 67.38 -96.66 47.39
C GLY A 81 65.93 -96.14 47.25
N PRO A 82 64.91 -96.98 47.56
CA PRO A 82 63.49 -96.70 47.29
C PRO A 82 62.92 -95.44 47.95
N ALA A 83 63.62 -94.86 48.94
CA ALA A 83 63.24 -93.58 49.56
C ALA A 83 63.72 -92.36 48.76
N ASP A 84 64.90 -92.40 48.12
CA ASP A 84 65.50 -91.25 47.43
C ASP A 84 64.86 -90.98 46.07
N THR A 85 64.48 -92.02 45.33
CA THR A 85 63.77 -91.89 44.05
C THR A 85 62.34 -91.38 44.24
N HIS A 86 61.66 -91.80 45.31
CA HIS A 86 60.35 -91.31 45.70
C HIS A 86 60.40 -89.82 46.08
N LEU A 87 61.34 -89.44 46.96
CA LEU A 87 61.55 -88.05 47.36
C LEU A 87 61.90 -87.13 46.18
N LYS A 88 62.70 -87.62 45.22
CA LYS A 88 63.03 -86.86 43.99
C LYS A 88 61.81 -86.65 43.11
N SER A 89 60.98 -87.68 42.92
CA SER A 89 59.73 -87.57 42.15
C SER A 89 58.70 -86.63 42.80
N GLU A 90 58.62 -86.62 44.13
CA GLU A 90 57.79 -85.66 44.87
C GLU A 90 58.36 -84.25 44.79
N ASN A 91 59.69 -84.08 44.84
CA ASN A 91 60.34 -82.79 44.66
C ASN A 91 60.05 -82.21 43.26
N ASP A 92 60.12 -83.03 42.21
CA ASP A 92 59.80 -82.61 40.85
C ASP A 92 58.32 -82.25 40.69
N LYS A 93 57.40 -83.01 41.30
CA LYS A 93 55.96 -82.67 41.33
C LYS A 93 55.70 -81.35 42.06
N LEU A 94 56.34 -81.12 43.22
CA LEU A 94 56.24 -79.87 43.96
C LEU A 94 56.81 -78.69 43.18
N LYS A 95 57.91 -78.90 42.45
CA LYS A 95 58.51 -77.88 41.59
C LYS A 95 57.58 -77.52 40.43
N ILE A 96 56.95 -78.51 39.79
CA ILE A 96 55.93 -78.27 38.74
C ILE A 96 54.74 -77.52 39.33
N ALA A 97 54.19 -77.97 40.47
CA ALA A 97 53.07 -77.30 41.13
C ALA A 97 53.41 -75.85 41.53
N LEU A 98 54.63 -75.59 41.99
CA LEU A 98 55.11 -74.24 42.30
C LEU A 98 55.23 -73.38 41.04
N THR A 99 55.79 -73.90 39.95
CA THR A 99 55.86 -73.17 38.67
C THR A 99 54.47 -72.87 38.11
N GLN A 100 53.53 -73.81 38.24
CA GLN A 100 52.14 -73.64 37.83
C GLN A 100 51.43 -72.60 38.70
N SER A 101 51.65 -72.61 40.02
CA SER A 101 51.13 -71.61 40.94
C SER A 101 51.68 -70.21 40.62
N ALA A 102 52.99 -70.10 40.37
CA ALA A 102 53.61 -68.84 39.97
C ALA A 102 53.08 -68.32 38.61
N ALA A 103 52.82 -69.20 37.65
CA ALA A 103 52.18 -68.84 36.38
C ALA A 103 50.74 -68.36 36.58
N ASN A 104 49.98 -68.99 37.48
CA ASN A 104 48.63 -68.56 37.83
C ASN A 104 48.64 -67.18 38.49
N VAL A 105 49.53 -66.93 39.46
CA VAL A 105 49.67 -65.60 40.09
C VAL A 105 49.93 -64.53 39.02
N LYS A 106 50.85 -64.76 38.10
CA LYS A 106 51.12 -63.82 36.98
C LYS A 106 49.89 -63.59 36.09
N LYS A 107 49.11 -64.63 35.80
CA LYS A 107 47.86 -64.49 35.03
C LYS A 107 46.87 -63.58 35.77
N TRP A 108 46.67 -63.81 37.06
CA TRP A 108 45.79 -62.98 37.89
C TRP A 108 46.29 -61.54 38.02
N GLU A 109 47.61 -61.33 38.13
CA GLU A 109 48.21 -59.99 38.14
C GLU A 109 47.92 -59.23 36.83
N ILE A 110 48.10 -59.88 35.68
CA ILE A 110 47.82 -59.28 34.37
C ILE A 110 46.33 -58.95 34.21
N GLU A 111 45.44 -59.86 34.62
CA GLU A 111 43.99 -59.65 34.53
C GLU A 111 43.54 -58.52 35.45
N LEU A 112 44.05 -58.46 36.67
CA LEU A 112 43.79 -57.37 37.61
C LEU A 112 44.29 -56.02 37.05
N GLN A 113 45.47 -55.99 36.43
CA GLN A 113 45.98 -54.79 35.77
C GLN A 113 45.09 -54.36 34.61
N THR A 114 44.66 -55.30 33.77
CA THR A 114 43.74 -55.04 32.65
C THR A 114 42.40 -54.48 33.13
N LEU A 115 41.86 -55.04 34.22
CA LEU A 115 40.62 -54.55 34.84
C LEU A 115 40.78 -53.14 35.42
N ARG A 116 41.92 -52.83 36.04
CA ARG A 116 42.22 -51.46 36.52
C ARG A 116 42.27 -50.47 35.37
N GLU A 117 42.97 -50.80 34.29
CA GLU A 117 43.03 -49.96 33.09
C GLU A 117 41.66 -49.77 32.44
N SER A 118 40.87 -50.84 32.36
CA SER A 118 39.50 -50.78 31.86
C SER A 118 38.62 -49.85 32.73
N ASN A 119 38.70 -49.97 34.05
CA ASN A 119 37.96 -49.11 34.98
C ASN A 119 38.37 -47.63 34.86
N ALA A 120 39.67 -47.37 34.71
CA ALA A 120 40.19 -46.02 34.47
C ALA A 120 39.65 -45.42 33.16
N ARG A 121 39.63 -46.19 32.06
CA ARG A 121 39.04 -45.76 30.79
C ARG A 121 37.55 -45.46 30.90
N LEU A 122 36.78 -46.30 31.60
CA LEU A 122 35.35 -46.07 31.82
C LEU A 122 35.09 -44.80 32.64
N THR A 123 35.92 -44.54 33.64
CA THR A 123 35.81 -43.34 34.47
C THR A 123 36.13 -42.08 33.66
N ALA A 124 37.16 -42.11 32.81
CA ALA A 124 37.48 -41.01 31.91
C ALA A 124 36.35 -40.73 30.91
N ALA A 125 35.78 -41.79 30.29
CA ALA A 125 34.65 -41.65 29.37
C ALA A 125 33.40 -41.09 30.06
N LEU A 126 33.15 -41.47 31.32
CA LEU A 126 32.05 -40.92 32.12
C LEU A 126 32.26 -39.44 32.43
N GLN A 127 33.48 -39.03 32.79
CA GLN A 127 33.82 -37.62 33.03
C GLN A 127 33.67 -36.78 31.75
N GLU A 128 34.10 -37.30 30.60
CA GLU A 128 33.95 -36.64 29.30
C GLU A 128 32.47 -36.52 28.90
N SER A 129 31.67 -37.57 29.14
CA SER A 129 30.22 -37.53 28.94
C SER A 129 29.54 -36.49 29.82
N ALA A 130 29.91 -36.41 31.11
CA ALA A 130 29.40 -35.40 32.03
C ALA A 130 29.77 -33.97 31.57
N ALA A 131 31.02 -33.74 31.15
CA ALA A 131 31.45 -32.45 30.61
C ALA A 131 30.68 -32.09 29.32
N SER A 132 30.43 -33.07 28.45
CA SER A 132 29.65 -32.90 27.22
C SER A 132 28.21 -32.49 27.53
N VAL A 133 27.56 -33.13 28.51
CA VAL A 133 26.21 -32.78 28.95
C VAL A 133 26.14 -31.32 29.41
N GLU A 134 27.12 -30.87 30.21
CA GLU A 134 27.17 -29.47 30.66
C GLU A 134 27.41 -28.49 29.49
N GLN A 135 28.22 -28.86 28.50
CA GLN A 135 28.39 -28.05 27.30
C GLN A 135 27.08 -27.94 26.49
N TRP A 136 26.36 -29.05 26.29
CA TRP A 136 25.07 -29.04 25.60
C TRP A 136 24.02 -28.22 26.34
N LYS A 137 23.97 -28.28 27.67
CA LYS A 137 23.09 -27.42 28.47
C LYS A 137 23.39 -25.93 28.25
N ARG A 138 24.66 -25.54 28.21
CA ARG A 138 25.05 -24.14 27.90
C ARG A 138 24.60 -23.74 26.50
N GLN A 139 24.86 -24.57 25.49
CA GLN A 139 24.45 -24.32 24.11
C GLN A 139 22.93 -24.21 23.97
N PHE A 140 22.19 -25.08 24.66
CA PHE A 140 20.74 -25.03 24.69
C PHE A 140 20.23 -23.72 25.33
N SER A 141 20.84 -23.28 26.44
CA SER A 141 20.48 -21.98 27.05
C SER A 141 20.70 -20.82 26.08
N ILE A 142 21.84 -20.76 25.41
CA ILE A 142 22.14 -19.71 24.43
C ILE A 142 21.13 -19.72 23.28
N CYS A 143 20.83 -20.91 22.75
CA CYS A 143 19.86 -21.07 21.66
C CYS A 143 18.45 -20.64 22.08
N ARG A 144 18.04 -20.98 23.31
CA ARG A 144 16.76 -20.54 23.87
C ARG A 144 16.71 -19.02 24.00
N ASP A 145 17.75 -18.42 24.60
CA ASP A 145 17.79 -16.97 24.83
C ASP A 145 17.80 -16.19 23.49
N GLU A 146 18.48 -16.71 22.46
CA GLU A 146 18.41 -16.16 21.09
C GLU A 146 17.03 -16.33 20.45
N ASN A 147 16.36 -17.47 20.69
CA ASN A 147 14.99 -17.67 20.20
C ASN A 147 14.02 -16.66 20.83
N ASP A 148 14.14 -16.43 22.14
CA ASP A 148 13.34 -15.44 22.86
C ASP A 148 13.62 -14.02 22.36
N ARG A 149 14.90 -13.69 22.09
CA ARG A 149 15.29 -12.41 21.49
C ARG A 149 14.67 -12.22 20.10
N LEU A 150 14.67 -13.26 19.27
CA LEU A 150 14.07 -13.22 17.93
C LEU A 150 12.55 -13.10 17.99
N ARG A 151 11.88 -13.79 18.93
CA ARG A 151 10.43 -13.64 19.16
C ARG A 151 10.08 -12.21 19.53
N ASN A 152 10.76 -11.63 20.51
CA ASN A 152 10.56 -10.23 20.87
C ASN A 152 10.79 -9.29 19.69
N LYS A 153 11.78 -9.59 18.83
CA LYS A 153 12.03 -8.78 17.65
C LYS A 153 10.92 -8.89 16.60
N ILE A 154 10.31 -10.06 16.45
CA ILE A 154 9.14 -10.26 15.59
C ILE A 154 7.98 -9.44 16.13
N ASP A 155 7.69 -9.52 17.43
CA ASP A 155 6.61 -8.76 18.07
C ASP A 155 6.78 -7.24 17.87
N GLU A 156 8.00 -6.71 18.07
CA GLU A 156 8.32 -5.30 17.80
C GLU A 156 8.08 -4.91 16.33
N LEU A 157 8.47 -5.77 15.38
CA LEU A 157 8.30 -5.50 13.95
C LEU A 157 6.83 -5.57 13.53
N GLU A 158 6.06 -6.48 14.13
CA GLU A 158 4.61 -6.58 13.92
C GLU A 158 3.90 -5.32 14.44
N GLU A 159 4.26 -4.83 15.61
CA GLU A 159 3.74 -3.57 16.15
C GLU A 159 4.08 -2.39 15.24
N GLN A 160 5.33 -2.28 14.77
CA GLN A 160 5.73 -1.25 13.81
C GLN A 160 4.95 -1.32 12.50
N CYS A 161 4.69 -2.53 11.99
CA CYS A 161 3.87 -2.71 10.79
C CYS A 161 2.42 -2.28 11.02
N SER A 162 1.86 -2.55 12.20
CA SER A 162 0.52 -2.10 12.58
C SER A 162 0.44 -0.57 12.61
N GLU A 163 1.46 0.10 13.14
CA GLU A 163 1.53 1.56 13.22
C GLU A 163 1.69 2.19 11.83
N ILE A 164 2.53 1.61 10.96
CA ILE A 164 2.64 2.02 9.55
C ILE A 164 1.29 1.91 8.83
N ASN A 165 0.53 0.85 9.07
CA ASN A 165 -0.79 0.68 8.46
C ASN A 165 -1.79 1.72 8.98
N ARG A 166 -1.77 2.02 10.28
CA ARG A 166 -2.59 3.09 10.86
C ARG A 166 -2.26 4.45 10.25
N GLU A 167 -0.98 4.74 10.05
CA GLU A 167 -0.54 5.99 9.43
C GLU A 167 -0.87 6.08 7.94
N LYS A 168 -0.84 4.96 7.21
CA LYS A 168 -1.34 4.88 5.82
C LYS A 168 -2.84 5.17 5.73
N GLU A 169 -3.63 4.66 6.67
CA GLU A 169 -5.07 4.92 6.71
C GLU A 169 -5.35 6.40 6.98
N LYS A 170 -4.68 7.01 7.97
CA LYS A 170 -4.78 8.46 8.20
C LYS A 170 -4.38 9.27 6.98
N ASN A 171 -3.29 8.94 6.32
CA ASN A 171 -2.87 9.62 5.09
C ASN A 171 -3.92 9.51 3.98
N THR A 172 -4.59 8.37 3.88
CA THR A 172 -5.69 8.17 2.91
C THR A 172 -6.90 9.04 3.26
N GLN A 173 -7.23 9.16 4.55
CA GLN A 173 -8.29 10.06 5.03
C GLN A 173 -7.96 11.53 4.78
N LEU A 174 -6.73 11.95 5.05
CA LEU A 174 -6.26 13.31 4.80
C LEU A 174 -6.30 13.66 3.31
N LYS A 175 -5.89 12.74 2.43
CA LYS A 175 -6.00 12.92 0.97
C LYS A 175 -7.44 13.15 0.53
N ARG A 176 -8.38 12.32 1.01
CA ARG A 176 -9.81 12.51 0.74
C ARG A 176 -10.30 13.88 1.22
N ARG A 177 -9.90 14.30 2.43
CA ARG A 177 -10.31 15.61 2.95
C ARG A 177 -9.74 16.77 2.13
N ILE A 178 -8.52 16.64 1.61
CA ILE A 178 -7.93 17.62 0.69
C ILE A 178 -8.76 17.70 -0.61
N GLU A 179 -9.07 16.56 -1.23
CA GLU A 179 -9.87 16.51 -2.46
C GLU A 179 -11.28 17.13 -2.27
N GLU A 180 -11.92 16.87 -1.12
CA GLU A 180 -13.20 17.50 -0.74
C GLU A 180 -13.06 19.02 -0.63
N LEU A 181 -12.07 19.50 0.13
CA LEU A 181 -11.82 20.94 0.32
C LEU A 181 -11.48 21.64 -1.00
N GLU A 182 -10.73 21.01 -1.88
CA GLU A 182 -10.45 21.55 -3.22
C GLU A 182 -11.72 21.63 -4.06
N SER A 183 -12.65 20.69 -3.92
CA SER A 183 -13.94 20.74 -4.61
C SER A 183 -14.83 21.85 -4.06
N GLU A 184 -14.93 21.98 -2.74
CA GLU A 184 -15.64 23.08 -2.06
C GLU A 184 -15.07 24.44 -2.49
N LEU A 185 -13.74 24.56 -2.58
CA LEU A 185 -13.07 25.78 -3.03
C LEU A 185 -13.44 26.12 -4.47
N ARG A 186 -13.40 25.15 -5.40
CA ARG A 186 -13.79 25.37 -6.80
C ARG A 186 -15.23 25.83 -6.92
N GLU A 187 -16.14 25.22 -6.16
CA GLU A 187 -17.55 25.63 -6.14
C GLU A 187 -17.69 27.08 -5.67
N LYS A 188 -17.01 27.45 -4.58
CA LYS A 188 -17.01 28.84 -4.08
C LYS A 188 -16.39 29.83 -5.05
N GLU A 189 -15.35 29.45 -5.78
CA GLU A 189 -14.77 30.29 -6.84
C GLU A 189 -15.76 30.52 -7.99
N THR A 190 -16.54 29.50 -8.38
CA THR A 190 -17.59 29.66 -9.40
C THR A 190 -18.72 30.55 -8.92
N GLU A 191 -19.18 30.38 -7.68
CA GLU A 191 -20.19 31.22 -7.05
C GLU A 191 -19.73 32.69 -6.99
N LEU A 192 -18.48 32.94 -6.59
CA LEU A 192 -17.90 34.28 -6.57
C LEU A 192 -17.84 34.90 -7.97
N LYS A 193 -17.51 34.11 -9.00
CA LYS A 193 -17.49 34.59 -10.39
C LYS A 193 -18.88 35.01 -10.85
N ASP A 194 -19.92 34.26 -10.49
CA ASP A 194 -21.28 34.58 -10.86
C ASP A 194 -21.83 35.78 -10.08
N LEU A 195 -21.52 35.88 -8.78
CA LEU A 195 -21.85 37.07 -7.98
C LEU A 195 -21.17 38.33 -8.52
N ARG A 196 -19.92 38.23 -8.99
CA ARG A 196 -19.25 39.36 -9.67
C ARG A 196 -19.97 39.80 -10.93
N LYS A 197 -20.38 38.86 -11.80
CA LYS A 197 -21.20 39.20 -12.98
C LYS A 197 -22.53 39.86 -12.58
N GLN A 198 -23.19 39.36 -11.55
CA GLN A 198 -24.42 39.97 -11.05
C GLN A 198 -24.18 41.39 -10.52
N SER A 199 -23.04 41.63 -9.87
CA SER A 199 -22.70 42.97 -9.38
C SER A 199 -22.49 44.00 -10.50
N GLU A 200 -22.18 43.58 -11.72
CA GLU A 200 -22.04 44.45 -12.89
C GLU A 200 -23.39 44.90 -13.47
N ILE A 201 -24.50 44.25 -13.11
CA ILE A 201 -25.84 44.58 -13.61
C ILE A 201 -26.28 45.98 -13.15
N ILE A 202 -26.02 46.34 -11.89
CA ILE A 202 -26.43 47.65 -11.34
C ILE A 202 -25.72 48.80 -12.09
N PRO A 203 -24.38 48.81 -12.24
CA PRO A 203 -23.69 49.82 -13.05
C PRO A 203 -24.20 49.90 -14.50
N GLN A 204 -24.49 48.77 -15.15
CA GLN A 204 -25.04 48.74 -16.50
C GLN A 204 -26.42 49.41 -16.55
N LEU A 205 -27.32 49.06 -15.63
CA LEU A 205 -28.63 49.70 -15.50
C LEU A 205 -28.52 51.20 -15.21
N MET A 206 -27.57 51.63 -14.37
CA MET A 206 -27.35 53.06 -14.12
C MET A 206 -26.94 53.80 -15.40
N SER A 207 -26.03 53.22 -16.19
CA SER A 207 -25.62 53.81 -17.47
C SER A 207 -26.77 53.88 -18.48
N GLU A 208 -27.64 52.86 -18.53
CA GLU A 208 -28.85 52.90 -19.35
C GLU A 208 -29.84 53.97 -18.88
N CYS A 209 -30.04 54.12 -17.58
CA CYS A 209 -30.87 55.18 -17.01
C CYS A 209 -30.33 56.58 -17.34
N GLU A 210 -29.02 56.79 -17.24
CA GLU A 210 -28.36 58.04 -17.63
C GLU A 210 -28.59 58.34 -19.12
N TYR A 211 -28.35 57.36 -20.00
CA TYR A 211 -28.57 57.49 -21.44
C TYR A 211 -30.02 57.84 -21.81
N VAL A 212 -31.00 57.19 -21.17
CA VAL A 212 -32.42 57.48 -21.37
C VAL A 212 -32.77 58.87 -20.85
N SER A 213 -32.19 59.29 -19.72
CA SER A 213 -32.40 60.63 -19.17
C SER A 213 -31.85 61.72 -20.09
N GLU A 214 -30.65 61.55 -20.63
CA GLU A 214 -30.07 62.48 -21.62
C GLU A 214 -30.93 62.61 -22.88
N LYS A 215 -31.46 61.48 -23.37
CA LYS A 215 -32.40 61.48 -24.51
C LYS A 215 -33.71 62.19 -24.19
N LEU A 216 -34.23 62.00 -22.99
CA LEU A 216 -35.44 62.67 -22.53
C LEU A 216 -35.22 64.18 -22.48
N GLU A 217 -34.15 64.65 -21.85
CA GLU A 217 -33.79 66.07 -21.79
C GLU A 217 -33.60 66.68 -23.20
N ALA A 218 -33.01 65.92 -24.14
CA ALA A 218 -32.88 66.36 -25.52
C ALA A 218 -34.25 66.54 -26.20
N ALA A 219 -35.15 65.57 -26.04
CA ALA A 219 -36.52 65.66 -26.57
C ALA A 219 -37.33 66.79 -25.91
N GLU A 220 -37.15 67.02 -24.61
CA GLU A 220 -37.78 68.14 -23.89
C GLU A 220 -37.31 69.50 -24.39
N ARG A 221 -36.00 69.66 -24.64
CA ARG A 221 -35.45 70.87 -25.28
C ARG A 221 -36.02 71.11 -26.66
N ASP A 222 -36.11 70.08 -27.49
CA ASP A 222 -36.68 70.19 -28.84
C ASP A 222 -38.17 70.54 -28.80
N ASN A 223 -38.93 69.93 -27.90
CA ASN A 223 -40.32 70.30 -27.65
C ASN A 223 -40.46 71.76 -27.22
N GLN A 224 -39.60 72.23 -26.31
CA GLN A 224 -39.64 73.63 -25.86
C GLN A 224 -39.37 74.60 -27.02
N ASN A 225 -38.39 74.28 -27.87
CA ASN A 225 -38.08 75.05 -29.08
C ASN A 225 -39.27 75.08 -30.06
N LEU A 226 -39.96 73.96 -30.24
CA LEU A 226 -41.16 73.87 -31.08
C LEU A 226 -42.33 74.68 -30.49
N GLU A 227 -42.54 74.62 -29.17
CA GLU A 227 -43.54 75.44 -28.49
C GLU A 227 -43.28 76.94 -28.67
N ASP A 228 -42.02 77.37 -28.56
CA ASP A 228 -41.61 78.76 -28.81
C ASP A 228 -41.86 79.17 -30.26
N LYS A 229 -41.54 78.29 -31.21
CA LYS A 229 -41.84 78.49 -32.63
C LYS A 229 -43.35 78.66 -32.86
N VAL A 230 -44.16 77.80 -32.24
CA VAL A 230 -45.64 77.88 -32.31
C VAL A 230 -46.16 79.16 -31.69
N ARG A 231 -45.62 79.60 -30.54
CA ARG A 231 -45.96 80.90 -29.93
C ARG A 231 -45.65 82.07 -30.86
N SER A 232 -44.45 82.11 -31.45
CA SER A 232 -44.06 83.15 -32.42
C SER A 232 -45.01 83.19 -33.60
N LEU A 233 -45.26 82.03 -34.24
CA LEU A 233 -46.15 81.96 -35.40
C LEU A 233 -47.58 82.36 -35.06
N LYS A 234 -48.09 82.04 -33.86
CA LYS A 234 -49.40 82.52 -33.40
C LYS A 234 -49.44 84.04 -33.30
N THR A 235 -48.39 84.67 -32.75
CA THR A 235 -48.27 86.13 -32.67
C THR A 235 -48.23 86.76 -34.07
N ASP A 236 -47.43 86.21 -34.99
CA ASP A 236 -47.32 86.70 -36.38
C ASP A 236 -48.66 86.60 -37.12
N ILE A 237 -49.40 85.49 -36.92
CA ILE A 237 -50.74 85.31 -37.50
C ILE A 237 -51.71 86.35 -36.94
N GLU A 238 -51.70 86.62 -35.63
CA GLU A 238 -52.60 87.62 -35.04
C GLU A 238 -52.27 89.04 -35.51
N GLU A 239 -50.98 89.38 -35.62
CA GLU A 239 -50.53 90.65 -36.16
C GLU A 239 -50.92 90.81 -37.64
N SER A 240 -50.75 89.76 -38.46
CA SER A 240 -51.20 89.73 -39.85
C SER A 240 -52.71 89.92 -39.97
N LYS A 241 -53.51 89.23 -39.14
CA LYS A 241 -54.97 89.44 -39.07
C LYS A 241 -55.32 90.86 -38.65
N TYR A 242 -54.60 91.45 -37.69
CA TYR A 242 -54.81 92.84 -37.29
C TYR A 242 -54.53 93.81 -38.45
N ARG A 243 -53.39 93.68 -39.14
CA ARG A 243 -53.06 94.47 -40.34
C ARG A 243 -54.12 94.30 -41.43
N GLN A 244 -54.59 93.07 -41.68
CA GLN A 244 -55.66 92.79 -42.64
C GLN A 244 -56.97 93.51 -42.27
N ARG A 245 -57.38 93.48 -41.00
CA ARG A 245 -58.56 94.21 -40.52
C ARG A 245 -58.39 95.72 -40.72
N HIS A 246 -57.22 96.27 -40.38
CA HIS A 246 -56.90 97.69 -40.56
C HIS A 246 -57.00 98.11 -42.04
N LEU A 247 -56.32 97.39 -42.94
CA LEU A 247 -56.39 97.61 -44.38
C LEU A 247 -57.83 97.53 -44.91
N LYS A 248 -58.65 96.60 -44.39
CA LYS A 248 -60.06 96.49 -44.77
C LYS A 248 -60.87 97.72 -44.33
N VAL A 249 -60.58 98.29 -43.17
CA VAL A 249 -61.20 99.54 -42.68
C VAL A 249 -60.77 100.73 -43.52
N GLU A 250 -59.47 100.86 -43.81
CA GLU A 250 -58.95 101.91 -44.69
C GLU A 250 -59.55 101.84 -46.09
N LEU A 251 -59.65 100.63 -46.67
CA LEU A 251 -60.26 100.42 -47.97
C LEU A 251 -61.75 100.81 -47.96
N LYS A 252 -62.47 100.45 -46.90
CA LYS A 252 -63.87 100.85 -46.72
C LYS A 252 -64.01 102.37 -46.64
N SER A 253 -63.16 103.03 -45.85
CA SER A 253 -63.15 104.50 -45.77
C SER A 253 -62.82 105.15 -47.11
N PHE A 254 -61.86 104.61 -47.87
CA PHE A 254 -61.51 105.11 -49.20
C PHE A 254 -62.68 104.95 -50.19
N LEU A 255 -63.40 103.83 -50.13
CA LEU A 255 -64.61 103.61 -50.92
C LEU A 255 -65.71 104.61 -50.54
N GLU A 256 -65.96 104.86 -49.25
CA GLU A 256 -66.93 105.87 -48.79
C GLU A 256 -66.57 107.28 -49.31
N VAL A 257 -65.28 107.65 -49.31
CA VAL A 257 -64.80 108.92 -49.88
C VAL A 257 -64.99 108.97 -51.40
N LEU A 258 -64.73 107.86 -52.10
CA LEU A 258 -64.97 107.77 -53.55
C LEU A 258 -66.45 107.90 -53.89
N ASP A 259 -67.34 107.22 -53.16
CA ASP A 259 -68.78 107.31 -53.33
C ASP A 259 -69.25 108.75 -53.13
N GLY A 260 -68.78 109.43 -52.08
CA GLY A 260 -69.05 110.86 -51.86
C GLY A 260 -68.59 111.75 -53.03
N LYS A 261 -67.40 111.50 -53.58
CA LYS A 261 -66.91 112.22 -54.78
C LYS A 261 -67.74 111.93 -56.02
N ILE A 262 -68.25 110.70 -56.17
CA ILE A 262 -69.14 110.32 -57.27
C ILE A 262 -70.48 111.07 -57.14
N ASP A 263 -71.03 111.17 -55.92
CA ASP A 263 -72.23 111.94 -55.62
C ASP A 263 -72.03 113.43 -55.94
N ASP A 264 -70.91 114.03 -55.50
CA ASP A 264 -70.54 115.41 -55.84
C ASP A 264 -70.47 115.63 -57.36
N LEU A 265 -69.84 114.71 -58.10
CA LEU A 265 -69.78 114.75 -59.57
C LEU A 265 -71.17 114.57 -60.20
N HIS A 266 -72.04 113.74 -59.63
CA HIS A 266 -73.43 113.60 -60.06
C HIS A 266 -74.22 114.90 -59.87
N ASP A 267 -74.06 115.57 -58.73
CA ASP A 267 -74.71 116.85 -58.44
C ASP A 267 -74.13 117.98 -59.30
N PHE A 268 -72.83 118.00 -59.54
CA PHE A 268 -72.20 118.91 -60.50
C PHE A 268 -72.77 118.73 -61.91
N ARG A 269 -72.90 117.48 -62.38
CA ARG A 269 -73.52 117.15 -63.67
C ARG A 269 -74.98 117.58 -63.74
N ARG A 270 -75.75 117.38 -62.65
CA ARG A 270 -77.16 117.79 -62.54
C ARG A 270 -77.29 119.33 -62.55
N GLY A 271 -76.37 120.02 -61.89
CA GLY A 271 -76.25 121.48 -61.90
C GLY A 271 -75.93 122.02 -63.31
N LEU A 272 -74.98 121.39 -64.01
CA LEU A 272 -74.68 121.69 -65.41
C LEU A 272 -75.89 121.45 -66.33
N SER A 273 -76.64 120.37 -66.14
CA SER A 273 -77.87 120.11 -66.90
C SER A 273 -78.96 121.16 -66.66
N LYS A 274 -79.08 121.71 -65.43
CA LYS A 274 -79.97 122.85 -65.15
C LYS A 274 -79.52 124.13 -65.87
N LEU A 275 -78.22 124.42 -65.94
CA LEU A 275 -77.69 125.53 -66.76
C LEU A 275 -77.92 125.34 -68.27
N GLY A 276 -78.02 124.10 -68.75
CA GLY A 276 -78.39 123.78 -70.13
C GLY A 276 -79.89 123.79 -70.43
N SER A 277 -80.74 123.99 -69.42
CA SER A 277 -82.21 124.06 -69.54
C SER A 277 -82.74 125.50 -69.65
N ASP A 278 -81.88 126.49 -69.39
CA ASP A 278 -82.18 127.93 -69.40
C ASP A 278 -81.73 128.64 -70.70
N ASN A 279 -81.70 127.92 -71.82
CA ASN A 279 -81.41 128.51 -73.14
C ASN A 279 -82.34 127.92 -74.23
#